data_AF-A0A2E0UAA8-F1
#
_entry.id   AF-A0A2E0UAA8-F1
#
_cell.length_a   1.000
_cell.length_b   1.000
_cell.length_c   1.000
_cell.angle_alpha   90.00
_cell.angle_beta   90.00
_cell.angle_gamma   90.00
#
_symmetry.space_group_name_H-M   'P 1'
#
loop_
_entity.id
_entity.type
_entity.pdbx_description
1 polymer ?
#
loop_
_entity_poly.entity_id
_entity_poly.type
_entity_poly.pdbx_seq_one_letter_code
_entity_poly.pdbx_strand_id
1 'polypeptide(L)'
;MREFSSEIKLMLALQLVSIKPIMIALVVGAGAMIDADQESPLNKVFAGFAAFCVLQLPVASADPREDAAYIASQIQSDDVLDAQMEAVGDLMVPLILDEFRKSGVELSRQSTIMFSEIFLEEMSKVFKEGMREAYATAALKNSTPEVLADFRTFLESESGQEWAAVQGPLLRDLTKLAETVGMDAGLNSIPPVLERLKGPEGNAFDEADLAELIGIFE
;
A
#
# COMPACT_ATOMS: atom_id res chain seq x y z
N MET A 1 -1.27 8.82 23.08
CA MET A 1 -1.83 8.62 21.73
C MET A 1 -1.06 9.54 20.80
N ARG A 2 -0.16 8.99 19.98
CA ARG A 2 0.62 9.78 19.01
C ARG A 2 -0.22 9.93 17.74
N GLU A 3 -0.43 11.15 17.29
CA GLU A 3 -1.04 11.42 15.99
C GLU A 3 -0.12 10.89 14.89
N PHE A 4 -0.64 9.97 14.08
CA PHE A 4 0.03 9.55 12.85
C PHE A 4 0.06 10.73 11.87
N SER A 5 1.25 10.99 11.30
CA SER A 5 1.52 12.03 10.30
C SER A 5 0.45 12.04 9.19
N SER A 6 0.07 13.23 8.74
CA SER A 6 -0.88 13.47 7.65
C SER A 6 -0.51 12.75 6.35
N GLU A 7 0.77 12.41 6.16
CA GLU A 7 1.30 11.69 5.00
C GLU A 7 0.88 10.21 4.98
N ILE A 8 0.85 9.53 6.14
CA ILE A 8 0.41 8.13 6.24
C ILE A 8 -1.09 8.01 5.95
N LYS A 9 -1.88 9.02 6.37
CA LYS A 9 -3.31 9.11 6.03
C LYS A 9 -3.51 9.32 4.53
N LEU A 10 -2.64 10.08 3.87
CA LEU A 10 -2.69 10.32 2.43
C LEU A 10 -2.36 9.05 1.64
N MET A 11 -1.35 8.29 2.08
CA MET A 11 -0.95 7.02 1.47
C MET A 11 -2.05 5.95 1.58
N LEU A 12 -2.67 5.82 2.77
CA LEU A 12 -3.83 4.94 2.98
C LEU A 12 -5.07 5.40 2.19
N ALA A 13 -5.29 6.71 2.07
CA ALA A 13 -6.36 7.27 1.26
C ALA A 13 -6.16 6.99 -0.24
N LEU A 14 -4.93 7.06 -0.76
CA LEU A 14 -4.61 6.72 -2.15
C LEU A 14 -4.86 5.25 -2.47
N GLN A 15 -4.60 4.33 -1.53
CA GLN A 15 -4.95 2.92 -1.71
C GLN A 15 -6.47 2.66 -1.62
N LEU A 16 -7.21 3.42 -0.80
CA LEU A 16 -8.67 3.28 -0.66
C LEU A 16 -9.47 3.97 -1.80
N VAL A 17 -8.93 5.02 -2.43
CA VAL A 17 -9.61 5.74 -3.52
C VAL A 17 -9.69 4.90 -4.80
N SER A 18 -8.76 3.95 -5.01
CA SER A 18 -8.77 3.05 -6.17
C SER A 18 -9.89 1.98 -6.13
N ILE A 19 -10.49 1.72 -4.96
CA ILE A 19 -11.51 0.66 -4.79
C ILE A 19 -12.95 1.20 -5.00
N LYS A 20 -13.17 2.51 -4.84
CA LYS A 20 -14.51 3.11 -4.91
C LYS A 20 -15.22 3.08 -6.28
N PRO A 21 -14.55 3.15 -7.45
CA PRO A 21 -15.27 3.13 -8.73
C PRO A 21 -15.87 1.76 -9.05
N ILE A 22 -15.30 0.67 -8.53
CA ILE A 22 -15.68 -0.70 -8.88
C ILE A 22 -16.99 -1.11 -8.16
N MET A 23 -17.26 -0.61 -6.95
CA MET A 23 -18.50 -0.93 -6.24
C MET A 23 -19.74 -0.16 -6.74
N ILE A 24 -19.58 0.98 -7.42
CA ILE A 24 -20.73 1.76 -7.95
C ILE A 24 -21.29 1.12 -9.24
N ALA A 25 -20.48 0.36 -9.98
CA ALA A 25 -20.93 -0.31 -11.20
C ALA A 25 -21.85 -1.53 -10.94
N LEU A 26 -21.80 -2.14 -9.75
CA LEU A 26 -22.61 -3.33 -9.43
C LEU A 26 -24.00 -3.02 -8.87
N VAL A 27 -24.21 -1.84 -8.28
CA VAL A 27 -25.47 -1.51 -7.58
C VAL A 27 -26.52 -0.88 -8.50
N VAL A 28 -26.14 -0.36 -9.67
CA VAL A 28 -27.07 0.30 -10.60
C VAL A 28 -27.86 -0.70 -11.48
N GLY A 29 -27.50 -1.99 -11.47
CA GLY A 29 -28.16 -3.03 -12.28
C GLY A 29 -29.43 -3.66 -11.67
N ALA A 30 -29.72 -3.45 -10.39
CA ALA A 30 -30.81 -4.17 -9.70
C ALA A 30 -32.05 -3.31 -9.37
N GLY A 31 -32.04 -2.02 -9.73
CA GLY A 31 -33.06 -1.05 -9.28
C GLY A 31 -34.25 -0.83 -10.21
N ALA A 32 -34.34 -1.52 -11.35
CA ALA A 32 -35.40 -1.29 -12.32
C ALA A 32 -36.13 -2.60 -12.66
N MET A 33 -37.07 -3.02 -11.80
CA MET A 33 -38.29 -3.79 -12.14
C MET A 33 -38.91 -4.40 -10.88
N ILE A 34 -39.59 -3.61 -10.05
CA ILE A 34 -40.69 -4.15 -9.22
C ILE A 34 -41.77 -3.08 -9.12
N ASP A 35 -42.69 -3.10 -10.08
CA ASP A 35 -44.04 -2.59 -9.93
C ASP A 35 -44.94 -3.54 -10.72
N ALA A 36 -45.66 -4.43 -10.02
CA ALA A 36 -46.89 -5.05 -10.51
C ALA A 36 -47.52 -5.93 -9.43
N ASP A 37 -48.59 -5.41 -8.86
CA ASP A 37 -49.67 -6.13 -8.21
C ASP A 37 -50.45 -6.94 -9.28
N GLN A 38 -50.48 -8.29 -9.18
CA GLN A 38 -51.62 -9.14 -9.56
C GLN A 38 -51.36 -10.65 -9.34
N GLU A 39 -52.36 -11.32 -8.76
CA GLU A 39 -52.41 -12.75 -8.50
C GLU A 39 -52.39 -13.59 -9.80
N SER A 40 -51.23 -14.17 -10.11
CA SER A 40 -51.05 -15.14 -11.21
C SER A 40 -50.66 -16.51 -10.67
N PRO A 41 -51.14 -17.63 -11.25
CA PRO A 41 -50.72 -18.99 -10.90
C PRO A 41 -49.21 -19.25 -11.11
N LEU A 42 -48.47 -18.36 -11.78
CA LEU A 42 -47.01 -18.35 -11.78
C LEU A 42 -46.39 -18.12 -10.39
N ASN A 43 -47.09 -17.47 -9.47
CA ASN A 43 -46.58 -17.16 -8.12
C ASN A 43 -46.31 -18.43 -7.29
N LYS A 44 -46.97 -19.56 -7.61
CA LYS A 44 -46.73 -20.85 -6.95
C LYS A 44 -45.48 -21.56 -7.47
N VAL A 45 -45.09 -21.34 -8.73
CA VAL A 45 -43.83 -21.85 -9.31
C VAL A 45 -42.65 -21.02 -8.79
N PHE A 46 -42.82 -19.71 -8.64
CA PHE A 46 -41.81 -18.84 -8.02
C PHE A 46 -41.62 -19.08 -6.51
N ALA A 47 -42.69 -19.40 -5.77
CA ALA A 47 -42.57 -19.78 -4.35
C ALA A 47 -41.75 -21.07 -4.13
N GLY A 48 -41.81 -22.02 -5.08
CA GLY A 48 -40.98 -23.23 -5.04
C GLY A 48 -39.49 -22.96 -5.33
N PHE A 49 -39.19 -21.96 -6.16
CA PHE A 49 -37.80 -21.55 -6.47
C PHE A 49 -37.18 -20.74 -5.31
N ALA A 50 -37.98 -19.87 -4.66
CA ALA A 50 -37.53 -19.12 -3.49
C ALA A 50 -37.19 -20.02 -2.29
N ALA A 51 -37.92 -21.15 -2.12
CA ALA A 51 -37.62 -22.12 -1.06
C ALA A 51 -36.35 -22.95 -1.31
N PHE A 52 -35.93 -23.12 -2.57
CA PHE A 52 -34.68 -23.81 -2.92
C PHE A 52 -33.43 -22.94 -2.67
N CYS A 53 -33.55 -21.61 -2.84
CA CYS A 53 -32.45 -20.68 -2.56
C CYS A 53 -32.15 -20.48 -1.06
N VAL A 54 -33.07 -20.83 -0.16
CA VAL A 54 -32.87 -20.69 1.30
C VAL A 54 -32.19 -21.92 1.93
N LEU A 55 -32.13 -23.05 1.21
CA LEU A 55 -31.63 -24.34 1.74
C LEU A 55 -30.27 -24.77 1.17
N GLN A 56 -29.66 -23.97 0.31
CA GLN A 56 -28.28 -24.19 -0.13
C GLN A 56 -27.43 -23.00 0.28
N LEU A 57 -26.93 -23.04 1.51
CA LEU A 57 -25.51 -22.90 1.82
C LEU A 57 -25.38 -22.99 3.35
N PRO A 58 -24.61 -23.94 3.90
CA PRO A 58 -23.97 -23.67 5.17
C PRO A 58 -23.06 -22.47 4.88
N VAL A 59 -23.51 -21.28 5.27
CA VAL A 59 -22.62 -20.14 5.45
C VAL A 59 -21.73 -20.58 6.61
N ALA A 60 -20.69 -21.36 6.31
CA ALA A 60 -19.53 -21.43 7.14
C ALA A 60 -19.13 -19.96 7.30
N SER A 61 -19.50 -19.39 8.45
CA SER A 61 -19.14 -18.01 8.80
C SER A 61 -17.64 -17.97 8.67
N ALA A 62 -17.15 -17.40 7.56
CA ALA A 62 -15.73 -17.30 7.29
C ALA A 62 -15.09 -16.61 8.50
N ASP A 63 -14.01 -17.18 9.04
CA ASP A 63 -13.34 -16.58 10.18
C ASP A 63 -12.69 -15.28 9.69
N PRO A 64 -13.12 -14.10 10.18
CA PRO A 64 -12.57 -12.83 9.72
C PRO A 64 -11.06 -12.75 9.91
N ARG A 65 -10.50 -13.50 10.88
CA ARG A 65 -9.05 -13.59 11.11
C ARG A 65 -8.35 -14.36 10.02
N GLU A 66 -8.91 -15.50 9.60
CA GLU A 66 -8.36 -16.28 8.49
C GLU A 66 -8.47 -15.50 7.18
N ASP A 67 -9.58 -14.80 6.95
CA ASP A 67 -9.77 -13.99 5.74
C ASP A 67 -8.78 -12.82 5.69
N ALA A 68 -8.61 -12.10 6.80
CA ALA A 68 -7.64 -11.01 6.88
C ALA A 68 -6.20 -11.50 6.70
N ALA A 69 -5.84 -12.67 7.26
CA ALA A 69 -4.54 -13.27 7.08
C ALA A 69 -4.30 -13.71 5.63
N TYR A 70 -5.32 -14.29 4.99
CA TYR A 70 -5.27 -14.65 3.58
C TYR A 70 -5.08 -13.41 2.71
N ILE A 71 -5.91 -12.37 2.89
CA ILE A 71 -5.80 -11.09 2.17
C ILE A 71 -4.39 -10.49 2.34
N ALA A 72 -3.88 -10.46 3.57
CA ALA A 72 -2.53 -9.97 3.83
C ALA A 72 -1.48 -10.78 3.06
N SER A 73 -1.59 -12.11 2.98
CA SER A 73 -0.65 -12.94 2.23
C SER A 73 -0.65 -12.67 0.72
N GLN A 74 -1.81 -12.31 0.15
CA GLN A 74 -1.95 -12.05 -1.29
C GLN A 74 -1.50 -10.64 -1.68
N ILE A 75 -1.86 -9.64 -0.85
CA ILE A 75 -1.53 -8.22 -1.12
C ILE A 75 -0.09 -7.91 -0.72
N GLN A 76 0.34 -8.42 0.44
CA GLN A 76 1.73 -8.36 0.90
C GLN A 76 2.42 -9.68 0.50
N SER A 77 2.38 -9.97 -0.80
CA SER A 77 3.11 -11.10 -1.38
C SER A 77 4.62 -10.91 -1.21
N ASP A 78 5.40 -11.98 -1.33
CA ASP A 78 6.86 -11.88 -1.24
C ASP A 78 7.42 -10.88 -2.26
N ASP A 79 6.89 -10.88 -3.49
CA ASP A 79 7.32 -9.95 -4.55
C ASP A 79 7.06 -8.48 -4.20
N VAL A 80 5.89 -8.18 -3.62
CA VAL A 80 5.54 -6.81 -3.20
C VAL A 80 6.45 -6.36 -2.06
N LEU A 81 6.66 -7.23 -1.07
CA LEU A 81 7.50 -6.91 0.08
C LEU A 81 8.98 -6.81 -0.29
N ASP A 82 9.46 -7.65 -1.20
CA ASP A 82 10.83 -7.55 -1.72
C ASP A 82 11.04 -6.25 -2.50
N ALA A 83 10.06 -5.82 -3.31
CA ALA A 83 10.12 -4.53 -3.99
C ALA A 83 10.15 -3.34 -3.02
N GLN A 84 9.42 -3.41 -1.90
CA GLN A 84 9.49 -2.38 -0.85
C GLN A 84 10.85 -2.41 -0.14
N MET A 85 11.37 -3.60 0.15
CA MET A 85 12.64 -3.78 0.85
C MET A 85 13.84 -3.34 0.02
N GLU A 86 13.79 -3.51 -1.30
CA GLU A 86 14.79 -2.97 -2.23
C GLU A 86 14.87 -1.43 -2.07
N ALA A 87 13.73 -0.75 -2.15
CA ALA A 87 13.66 0.72 -2.00
C ALA A 87 14.11 1.19 -0.60
N VAL A 88 13.75 0.48 0.47
CA VAL A 88 14.21 0.81 1.83
C VAL A 88 15.70 0.51 2.01
N GLY A 89 16.18 -0.57 1.41
CA GLY A 89 17.58 -1.00 1.49
C GLY A 89 18.53 0.04 0.91
N ASP A 90 18.17 0.61 -0.24
CA ASP A 90 18.94 1.67 -0.89
C ASP A 90 19.07 2.93 -0.04
N LEU A 91 18.08 3.20 0.83
CA LEU A 91 18.12 4.32 1.78
C LEU A 91 18.87 3.96 3.08
N MET A 92 18.63 2.77 3.63
CA MET A 92 19.10 2.39 4.96
C MET A 92 20.57 1.97 4.99
N VAL A 93 21.04 1.24 3.98
CA VAL A 93 22.42 0.73 3.94
C VAL A 93 23.44 1.87 3.98
N PRO A 94 23.33 2.95 3.18
CA PRO A 94 24.25 4.07 3.27
C PRO A 94 24.28 4.73 4.65
N LEU A 95 23.13 4.85 5.32
CA LEU A 95 23.05 5.46 6.66
C LEU A 95 23.78 4.62 7.72
N ILE A 96 23.64 3.30 7.68
CA ILE A 96 24.34 2.39 8.60
C ILE A 96 25.85 2.44 8.34
N LEU A 97 26.26 2.43 7.07
CA LEU A 97 27.67 2.52 6.70
C LEU A 97 28.29 3.87 7.08
N ASP A 98 27.52 4.95 6.99
CA ASP A 98 27.95 6.28 7.46
C ASP A 98 28.15 6.29 8.98
N GLU A 99 27.26 5.65 9.74
CA GLU A 99 27.41 5.52 11.19
C GLU A 99 28.65 4.70 11.60
N PHE A 100 28.98 3.64 10.83
CA PHE A 100 30.24 2.91 11.02
C PHE A 100 31.45 3.83 10.81
N ARG A 101 31.46 4.64 9.75
CA ARG A 101 32.55 5.60 9.50
C ARG A 101 32.67 6.63 10.61
N LYS A 102 31.55 7.18 11.09
CA LYS A 102 31.51 8.10 12.24
C LYS A 102 32.07 7.47 13.51
N SER A 103 31.88 6.16 13.67
CA SER A 103 32.43 5.37 14.77
C SER A 103 33.88 4.94 14.56
N GLY A 104 34.54 5.38 13.49
CA GLY A 104 35.92 5.00 13.14
C GLY A 104 36.06 3.57 12.61
N VAL A 105 34.95 2.93 12.24
CA VAL A 105 34.93 1.59 11.63
C VAL A 105 34.93 1.75 10.12
N GLU A 106 36.06 1.44 9.49
CA GLU A 106 36.18 1.39 8.04
C GLU A 106 36.12 -0.06 7.55
N LEU A 107 35.10 -0.36 6.73
CA LEU A 107 34.96 -1.65 6.09
C LEU A 107 35.63 -1.64 4.71
N SER A 108 36.26 -2.77 4.35
CA SER A 108 36.67 -2.98 2.96
C SER A 108 35.44 -3.00 2.05
N ARG A 109 35.60 -2.68 0.76
CA ARG A 109 34.49 -2.76 -0.22
C ARG A 109 33.79 -4.11 -0.21
N GLN A 110 34.56 -5.21 -0.12
CA GLN A 110 33.99 -6.56 -0.06
C GLN A 110 33.22 -6.81 1.24
N SER A 111 33.74 -6.34 2.37
CA SER A 111 33.06 -6.43 3.67
C SER A 111 31.76 -5.63 3.70
N THR A 112 31.75 -4.45 3.06
CA THR A 112 30.54 -3.62 2.91
C THR A 112 29.46 -4.34 2.11
N ILE A 113 29.81 -4.94 0.97
CA ILE A 113 28.85 -5.70 0.14
C ILE A 113 28.27 -6.87 0.94
N MET A 114 29.15 -7.70 1.52
CA MET A 114 28.73 -8.87 2.30
C MET A 114 27.88 -8.49 3.52
N PHE A 115 28.26 -7.43 4.24
CA PHE A 115 27.46 -6.91 5.35
C PHE A 115 26.07 -6.49 4.88
N SER A 116 25.99 -5.74 3.78
CA SER A 116 24.72 -5.22 3.25
C SER A 116 23.80 -6.36 2.82
N GLU A 117 24.33 -7.37 2.12
CA GLU A 117 23.58 -8.56 1.72
C GLU A 117 23.01 -9.31 2.94
N ILE A 118 23.85 -9.63 3.93
CA ILE A 118 23.42 -10.33 5.15
C ILE A 118 22.39 -9.50 5.92
N PHE A 119 22.65 -8.20 6.08
CA PHE A 119 21.76 -7.30 6.80
C PHE A 119 20.39 -7.21 6.12
N LEU A 120 20.34 -7.01 4.81
CA LEU A 120 19.08 -6.92 4.06
C LEU A 120 18.33 -8.25 4.05
N GLU A 121 19.02 -9.38 3.97
CA GLU A 121 18.40 -10.71 4.05
C GLU A 121 17.70 -10.90 5.40
N GLU A 122 18.39 -10.64 6.51
CA GLU A 122 17.82 -10.79 7.85
C GLU A 122 16.71 -9.77 8.12
N MET A 123 16.90 -8.53 7.67
CA MET A 123 15.88 -7.48 7.78
C MET A 123 14.62 -7.85 6.99
N SER A 124 14.77 -8.39 5.78
CA SER A 124 13.64 -8.80 4.92
C SER A 124 12.80 -9.88 5.59
N LYS A 125 13.41 -10.87 6.24
CA LYS A 125 12.67 -11.92 6.97
C LYS A 125 11.74 -11.33 8.04
N VAL A 126 12.29 -10.48 8.91
CA VAL A 126 11.53 -9.84 10.00
C VAL A 126 10.49 -8.86 9.46
N PHE A 127 10.87 -8.08 8.43
CA PHE A 127 9.98 -7.11 7.81
C PHE A 127 8.76 -7.78 7.17
N LYS A 128 8.96 -8.86 6.40
CA LYS A 128 7.88 -9.57 5.70
C LYS A 128 6.83 -10.11 6.66
N GLU A 129 7.27 -10.78 7.72
CA GLU A 129 6.38 -11.32 8.74
C GLU A 129 5.61 -10.19 9.44
N GLY A 130 6.32 -9.15 9.91
CA GLY A 130 5.70 -8.02 10.60
C GLY A 130 4.70 -7.25 9.73
N MET A 131 4.99 -7.06 8.44
CA MET A 131 4.09 -6.36 7.52
C MET A 131 2.80 -7.13 7.25
N ARG A 132 2.87 -8.45 7.08
CA ARG A 132 1.68 -9.29 6.91
C ARG A 132 0.80 -9.26 8.14
N GLU A 133 1.39 -9.43 9.32
CA GLU A 133 0.66 -9.39 10.58
C GLU A 133 0.02 -8.02 10.82
N ALA A 134 0.78 -6.95 10.59
CA ALA A 134 0.29 -5.58 10.72
C ALA A 134 -0.87 -5.30 9.75
N TYR A 135 -0.76 -5.75 8.50
CA TYR A 135 -1.81 -5.61 7.50
C TYR A 135 -3.08 -6.38 7.91
N ALA A 136 -2.95 -7.66 8.29
CA ALA A 136 -4.08 -8.48 8.73
C ALA A 136 -4.79 -7.85 9.95
N THR A 137 -4.01 -7.36 10.92
CA THR A 137 -4.53 -6.65 12.09
C THR A 137 -5.26 -5.37 11.70
N ALA A 138 -4.71 -4.60 10.77
CA ALA A 138 -5.34 -3.38 10.27
C ALA A 138 -6.63 -3.69 9.50
N ALA A 139 -6.66 -4.75 8.68
CA ALA A 139 -7.83 -5.18 7.93
C ALA A 139 -8.97 -5.58 8.88
N LEU A 140 -8.68 -6.40 9.90
CA LEU A 140 -9.63 -6.79 10.95
C LEU A 140 -10.21 -5.60 11.71
N LYS A 141 -9.37 -4.59 12.01
CA LYS A 141 -9.79 -3.42 12.77
C LYS A 141 -10.72 -2.50 11.97
N ASN A 142 -10.56 -2.46 10.65
CA ASN A 142 -11.17 -1.42 9.80
C ASN A 142 -12.18 -1.96 8.78
N SER A 143 -12.44 -3.27 8.75
CA SER A 143 -13.37 -3.91 7.83
C SER A 143 -14.38 -4.77 8.58
N THR A 144 -15.57 -4.98 8.01
CA THR A 144 -16.51 -5.95 8.55
C THR A 144 -16.14 -7.36 8.10
N PRO A 145 -16.58 -8.41 8.82
CA PRO A 145 -16.44 -9.80 8.39
C PRO A 145 -16.85 -10.05 6.93
N GLU A 146 -17.98 -9.48 6.52
CA GLU A 146 -18.54 -9.66 5.18
C GLU A 146 -17.62 -9.06 4.11
N VAL A 147 -17.07 -7.87 4.35
CA VAL A 147 -16.12 -7.24 3.43
C VAL A 147 -14.84 -8.05 3.29
N LEU A 148 -14.36 -8.66 4.37
CA LEU A 148 -13.17 -9.52 4.33
C LEU A 148 -13.45 -10.80 3.55
N ALA A 149 -14.60 -11.43 3.77
CA ALA A 149 -15.01 -12.63 3.03
C ALA A 149 -15.20 -12.35 1.53
N ASP A 150 -15.85 -11.23 1.17
CA ASP A 150 -16.04 -10.81 -0.22
C ASP A 150 -14.70 -10.53 -0.90
N PHE A 151 -13.79 -9.85 -0.20
CA PHE A 151 -12.49 -9.52 -0.78
C PHE A 151 -11.60 -10.75 -0.95
N ARG A 152 -11.63 -11.68 0.02
CA ARG A 152 -11.01 -12.99 -0.14
C ARG A 152 -11.58 -13.73 -1.35
N THR A 153 -12.90 -13.78 -1.50
CA THR A 153 -13.56 -14.43 -2.63
C THR A 153 -13.09 -13.84 -3.97
N PHE A 154 -12.94 -12.51 -4.04
CA PHE A 154 -12.33 -11.87 -5.21
C PHE A 154 -10.88 -12.33 -5.42
N LEU A 155 -10.04 -12.29 -4.40
CA LEU A 155 -8.64 -12.68 -4.50
C LEU A 155 -8.47 -14.16 -4.88
N GLU A 156 -9.40 -15.04 -4.50
CA GLU A 156 -9.41 -16.46 -4.91
C GLU A 156 -9.88 -16.67 -6.36
N SER A 157 -10.50 -15.67 -6.99
CA SER A 157 -10.90 -15.74 -8.40
C SER A 157 -9.70 -15.64 -9.36
N GLU A 158 -9.86 -16.08 -10.61
CA GLU A 158 -8.84 -15.96 -11.66
C GLU A 158 -8.38 -14.50 -11.83
N SER A 159 -9.31 -13.55 -11.92
CA SER A 159 -9.00 -12.13 -12.01
C SER A 159 -8.30 -11.57 -10.77
N GLY A 160 -8.63 -12.08 -9.59
CA GLY A 160 -8.00 -11.65 -8.34
C GLY A 160 -6.56 -12.14 -8.24
N GLN A 161 -6.30 -13.38 -8.64
CA GLN A 161 -4.96 -13.95 -8.71
C GLN A 161 -4.10 -13.24 -9.75
N GLU A 162 -4.65 -12.94 -10.94
CA GLU A 162 -3.96 -12.14 -11.96
C GLU A 162 -3.62 -10.74 -11.43
N TRP A 163 -4.57 -10.08 -10.77
CA TRP A 163 -4.35 -8.76 -10.16
C TRP A 163 -3.29 -8.79 -9.04
N ALA A 164 -3.29 -9.82 -8.19
CA ALA A 164 -2.31 -9.99 -7.12
C ALA A 164 -0.90 -10.22 -7.69
N ALA A 165 -0.77 -11.04 -8.73
CA ALA A 165 0.51 -11.37 -9.36
C ALA A 165 1.20 -10.14 -9.99
N VAL A 166 0.43 -9.17 -10.49
CA VAL A 166 1.01 -7.97 -11.12
C VAL A 166 1.42 -6.89 -10.11
N GLN A 167 1.02 -6.97 -8.83
CA GLN A 167 1.30 -5.91 -7.85
C GLN A 167 2.80 -5.67 -7.64
N GLY A 168 3.60 -6.74 -7.50
CA GLY A 168 5.03 -6.64 -7.28
C GLY A 168 5.77 -5.97 -8.45
N PRO A 169 5.64 -6.48 -9.68
CA PRO A 169 6.18 -5.83 -10.88
C PRO A 169 5.70 -4.37 -11.04
N LEU A 170 4.41 -4.12 -10.84
CA LEU A 170 3.84 -2.78 -10.92
C LEU A 170 4.49 -1.84 -9.91
N LEU A 171 4.71 -2.28 -8.67
CA LEU A 171 5.34 -1.46 -7.65
C LEU A 171 6.78 -1.10 -8.02
N ARG A 172 7.58 -2.05 -8.53
CA ARG A 172 8.96 -1.77 -8.98
C ARG A 172 9.00 -0.75 -10.11
N ASP A 173 8.09 -0.87 -11.08
CA ASP A 173 8.00 0.07 -12.19
C ASP A 173 7.55 1.45 -11.73
N LEU A 174 6.60 1.51 -10.79
CA LEU A 174 6.17 2.76 -10.16
C LEU A 174 7.29 3.42 -9.34
N THR A 175 8.12 2.66 -8.64
CA THR A 175 9.27 3.20 -7.89
C THR A 175 10.26 3.90 -8.83
N LYS A 176 10.65 3.26 -9.94
CA LYS A 176 11.54 3.88 -10.95
C LYS A 176 10.94 5.15 -11.56
N LEU A 177 9.64 5.12 -11.83
CA LEU A 177 8.92 6.29 -12.32
C LEU A 177 8.90 7.40 -11.25
N ALA A 178 8.66 7.05 -10.00
CA ALA A 178 8.65 7.98 -8.87
C ALA A 178 10.02 8.61 -8.63
N GLU A 179 11.12 7.89 -8.82
CA GLU A 179 12.48 8.45 -8.79
C GLU A 179 12.67 9.53 -9.86
N THR A 180 12.24 9.23 -11.09
CA THR A 180 12.34 10.17 -12.21
C THR A 180 11.50 11.42 -11.95
N VAL A 181 10.22 11.22 -11.61
CA VAL A 181 9.27 12.31 -11.30
C VAL A 181 9.73 13.10 -10.08
N GLY A 182 10.27 12.43 -9.07
CA GLY A 182 10.78 13.06 -7.84
C GLY A 182 12.02 13.91 -8.10
N MET A 183 12.95 13.42 -8.92
CA MET A 183 14.12 14.19 -9.35
C MET A 183 13.71 15.43 -10.14
N ASP A 184 12.80 15.28 -11.11
CA ASP A 184 12.29 16.40 -11.91
C ASP A 184 11.55 17.42 -11.02
N ALA A 185 10.72 16.95 -10.10
CA ALA A 185 10.03 17.81 -9.15
C ALA A 185 11.02 18.56 -8.24
N GLY A 186 12.06 17.88 -7.75
CA GLY A 186 13.13 18.48 -6.96
C GLY A 186 13.87 19.59 -7.72
N LEU A 187 14.33 19.30 -8.94
CA LEU A 187 15.03 20.27 -9.79
C LEU A 187 14.15 21.48 -10.12
N ASN A 188 12.88 21.25 -10.45
CA ASN A 188 11.92 22.33 -10.72
C ASN A 188 11.53 23.13 -9.46
N SER A 189 11.75 22.57 -8.28
CA SER A 189 11.51 23.25 -7.00
C SER A 189 12.69 24.11 -6.53
N ILE A 190 13.90 23.91 -7.08
CA ILE A 190 15.09 24.70 -6.70
C ILE A 190 14.89 26.20 -6.97
N PRO A 191 14.47 26.66 -8.17
CA PRO A 191 14.29 28.08 -8.43
C PRO A 191 13.32 28.79 -7.48
N PRO A 192 12.08 28.29 -7.22
CA PRO A 192 11.19 28.94 -6.27
C PRO A 192 11.68 28.86 -4.82
N VAL A 193 12.43 27.81 -4.44
CA VAL A 193 13.07 27.74 -3.11
C VAL A 193 14.15 28.81 -2.97
N LEU A 194 15.01 28.98 -3.98
CA LEU A 194 16.04 30.02 -3.99
C LEU A 194 15.44 31.43 -3.94
N GLU A 195 14.35 31.68 -4.68
CA GLU A 195 13.65 32.96 -4.63
C GLU A 195 13.14 33.26 -3.21
N ARG A 196 12.58 32.25 -2.53
CA ARG A 196 12.09 32.39 -1.15
C ARG A 196 13.22 32.60 -0.15
N LEU A 197 14.33 31.85 -0.28
CA LEU A 197 15.53 32.00 0.56
C LEU A 197 16.20 33.36 0.38
N LYS A 198 16.22 33.92 -0.83
CA LYS A 198 16.73 35.29 -1.08
C LYS A 198 15.76 36.39 -0.62
N GLY A 199 14.52 36.00 -0.31
CA GLY A 199 13.46 36.90 0.14
C GLY A 199 13.35 37.01 1.67
N PRO A 200 12.20 37.50 2.18
CA PRO A 200 11.98 37.71 3.61
C PRO A 200 12.10 36.45 4.46
N GLU A 201 11.82 35.27 3.91
CA GLU A 201 11.90 33.99 4.62
C GLU A 201 13.37 33.61 4.93
N GLY A 202 14.33 34.06 4.12
CA GLY A 202 15.76 33.87 4.35
C GLY A 202 16.27 34.50 5.65
N ASN A 203 15.60 35.55 6.13
CA ASN A 203 16.01 36.24 7.37
C ASN A 203 15.84 35.38 8.63
N ALA A 204 15.21 34.19 8.51
CA ALA A 204 15.13 33.21 9.59
C ALA A 204 16.42 32.40 9.78
N PHE A 205 17.32 32.42 8.80
CA PHE A 205 18.63 31.77 8.83
C PHE A 205 19.71 32.78 9.24
N ASP A 206 20.80 32.30 9.84
CA ASP A 206 22.00 33.11 9.95
C ASP A 206 22.65 33.31 8.58
N GLU A 207 23.43 34.38 8.45
CA GLU A 207 24.00 34.81 7.18
C GLU A 207 24.96 33.77 6.57
N ALA A 208 25.69 33.03 7.42
CA ALA A 208 26.64 32.02 6.96
C ALA A 208 25.90 30.79 6.39
N ASP A 209 24.93 30.25 7.13
CA ASP A 209 24.13 29.11 6.66
C ASP A 209 23.30 29.46 5.43
N LEU A 210 22.75 30.68 5.36
CA LEU A 210 22.01 31.13 4.17
C LEU A 210 22.91 31.22 2.93
N ALA A 211 24.12 31.76 3.07
CA ALA A 211 25.08 31.84 1.98
C ALA A 211 25.53 30.44 1.51
N GLU A 212 25.74 29.51 2.44
CA GLU A 212 26.06 28.12 2.13
C GLU A 212 24.89 27.44 1.40
N LEU A 213 23.66 27.55 1.90
CA LEU A 213 22.47 26.98 1.28
C LEU A 213 22.25 27.50 -0.14
N ILE A 214 22.36 28.81 -0.36
CA ILE A 214 22.25 29.39 -1.70
C ILE A 214 23.38 28.85 -2.59
N GLY A 215 24.61 28.78 -2.09
CA GLY A 215 25.78 28.30 -2.83
C GLY A 215 25.74 26.81 -3.19
N ILE A 216 24.95 25.98 -2.49
CA ILE A 216 24.74 24.56 -2.87
C ILE A 216 23.91 24.44 -4.16
N PHE A 217 23.03 25.41 -4.43
CA PHE A 217 22.06 25.35 -5.53
C PHE A 217 22.41 26.26 -6.73
N GLU A 218 23.49 27.05 -6.66
CA GLU A 218 24.02 27.91 -7.73
C GLU A 218 25.28 27.32 -8.39
#